data_AF-A0AAD6CKR0-F1
#
_entry.id   AF-A0AAD6CKR0-F1
#
_cell.length_a   1.000
_cell.length_b   1.000
_cell.length_c   1.000
_cell.angle_alpha   90.00
_cell.angle_beta   90.00
_cell.angle_gamma   90.00
#
_symmetry.space_group_name_H-M   'P 1'
#
loop_
_entity.id
_entity.type
_entity.pdbx_description
1 polymer ?
#
loop_
_entity_poly.entity_id
_entity_poly.type
_entity_poly.pdbx_seq_one_letter_code
_entity_poly.pdbx_strand_id
1 'polypeptide(L)'
;MLWRSALQISSCLLSLAAGVAAVANDTHHPTIYLIRHGEKSGDPNDHELTFEGVMRAQCLRDVFGAASKYNISYIMAPAMEENGEHGRALKTALPLANDLGLEVDVQCGKRMGDLELQCVADASRSYDGPGNVLLVWRHKSMSTIAELLGVREHIKCPKNSYDLIWTIPYPYDRVTELKSENCPGLDVDIEGLIVQY
;
A
#
# COMPACT_ATOMS: atom_id res chain seq x y z
N MET A 1 20.72 65.32 62.80
CA MET A 1 21.05 63.96 62.32
C MET A 1 19.76 63.26 61.96
N LEU A 2 19.36 63.31 60.68
CA LEU A 2 18.16 62.65 60.16
C LEU A 2 18.62 61.73 59.04
N TRP A 3 18.71 60.43 59.32
CA TRP A 3 18.97 59.41 58.30
C TRP A 3 17.63 58.91 57.76
N ARG A 4 17.43 59.07 56.46
CA ARG A 4 16.31 58.53 55.70
C ARG A 4 16.62 57.07 55.37
N SER A 5 15.80 56.14 55.85
CA SER A 5 15.84 54.75 55.40
C SER A 5 15.11 54.65 54.06
N ALA A 6 15.84 54.37 52.98
CA ALA A 6 15.27 53.95 51.71
C ALA A 6 15.23 52.41 51.70
N LEU A 7 14.01 51.84 51.67
CA LEU A 7 13.81 50.40 51.51
C LEU A 7 13.65 50.12 50.01
N GLN A 8 14.63 49.43 49.43
CA GLN A 8 14.69 49.10 48.01
C GLN A 8 13.78 47.88 47.76
N ILE A 9 12.68 48.09 47.03
CA ILE A 9 11.78 47.02 46.60
C ILE A 9 12.47 46.27 45.45
N SER A 10 13.01 45.09 45.75
CA SER A 10 13.60 44.20 44.74
C SER A 10 12.47 43.49 43.98
N SER A 11 12.21 43.94 42.76
CA SER A 11 11.24 43.33 41.85
C SER A 11 11.85 42.06 41.26
N CYS A 12 11.42 40.90 41.74
CA CYS A 12 11.80 39.60 41.19
C CYS A 12 10.90 39.29 39.99
N LEU A 13 11.37 39.66 38.79
CA LEU A 13 10.76 39.28 37.52
C LEU A 13 10.96 37.77 37.30
N LEU A 14 9.94 36.96 37.59
CA LEU A 14 9.88 35.57 37.14
C LEU A 14 9.62 35.57 35.63
N SER A 15 10.68 35.36 34.86
CA SER A 15 10.58 35.08 33.42
C SER A 15 10.02 33.67 33.22
N LEU A 16 8.73 33.57 32.92
CA LEU A 16 8.09 32.33 32.48
C LEU A 16 8.57 32.03 31.04
N ALA A 17 9.66 31.26 30.91
CA ALA A 17 10.06 30.72 29.61
C ALA A 17 9.09 29.59 29.23
N ALA A 18 8.08 29.90 28.42
CA ALA A 18 7.25 28.90 27.77
C ALA A 18 8.12 28.13 26.75
N GLY A 19 8.57 26.95 27.12
CA GLY A 19 9.26 26.04 26.20
C GLY A 19 8.29 25.54 25.14
N VAL A 20 8.43 26.03 23.91
CA VAL A 20 7.75 25.45 22.75
C VAL A 20 8.50 24.18 22.39
N ALA A 21 7.98 23.02 22.79
CA ALA A 21 8.49 21.75 22.30
C ALA A 21 8.22 21.70 20.78
N ALA A 22 9.29 21.70 19.98
CA ALA A 22 9.18 21.41 18.56
C ALA A 22 8.65 19.98 18.43
N VAL A 23 7.40 19.84 17.96
CA VAL A 23 6.90 18.54 17.52
C VAL A 23 7.68 18.18 16.27
N ALA A 24 8.54 17.17 16.36
CA ALA A 24 9.11 16.57 15.17
C ALA A 24 7.93 15.95 14.40
N ASN A 25 7.62 16.49 13.22
CA ASN A 25 6.80 15.77 12.26
C ASN A 25 7.65 14.58 11.81
N ASP A 26 7.44 13.42 12.43
CA ASP A 26 7.87 12.16 11.85
C ASP A 26 7.03 12.01 10.57
N THR A 27 7.66 12.24 9.42
CA THR A 27 6.99 12.08 8.14
C THR A 27 6.74 10.60 7.96
N HIS A 28 5.54 10.15 8.35
CA HIS A 28 5.11 8.78 8.12
C HIS A 28 5.19 8.49 6.62
N HIS A 29 6.03 7.55 6.25
CA HIS A 29 6.10 7.05 4.88
C HIS A 29 5.36 5.72 4.81
N PRO A 30 4.36 5.57 3.93
CA PRO A 30 3.60 4.34 3.84
C PRO A 30 4.52 3.18 3.43
N THR A 31 4.18 1.98 3.88
CA THR A 31 4.62 0.77 3.19
C THR A 31 3.70 0.54 1.99
N ILE A 32 4.27 0.18 0.86
CA ILE A 32 3.53 -0.20 -0.33
C ILE A 32 3.45 -1.73 -0.38
N TYR A 33 2.23 -2.25 -0.42
CA TYR A 33 1.95 -3.66 -0.66
C TYR A 33 1.48 -3.81 -2.09
N LEU A 34 2.12 -4.69 -2.85
CA LEU A 34 1.78 -4.94 -4.25
C LEU A 34 1.37 -6.40 -4.41
N ILE A 35 0.13 -6.62 -4.83
CA ILE A 35 -0.46 -7.94 -5.06
C ILE A 35 -0.97 -8.08 -6.49
N ARG A 36 -1.14 -9.32 -6.92
CA ARG A 36 -1.80 -9.62 -8.19
C ARG A 36 -3.31 -9.64 -8.01
N HIS A 37 -4.07 -9.36 -9.06
CA HIS A 37 -5.49 -9.73 -9.11
C HIS A 37 -5.70 -11.24 -8.89
N GLY A 38 -6.88 -11.64 -8.42
CA GLY A 38 -7.22 -13.04 -8.18
C GLY A 38 -7.28 -13.93 -9.42
N GLU A 39 -7.52 -15.22 -9.21
CA GLU A 39 -7.50 -16.25 -10.24
C GLU A 39 -8.39 -15.91 -11.43
N LYS A 40 -7.89 -16.27 -12.60
CA LYS A 40 -8.56 -16.07 -13.88
C LYS A 40 -8.49 -17.35 -14.70
N SER A 41 -9.40 -17.51 -15.65
CA SER A 41 -9.32 -18.63 -16.57
C SER A 41 -8.11 -18.50 -17.50
N GLY A 42 -7.81 -19.58 -18.22
CA GLY A 42 -6.79 -19.56 -19.27
C GLY A 42 -7.21 -18.80 -20.53
N ASP A 43 -8.51 -18.53 -20.69
CA ASP A 43 -9.08 -17.87 -21.86
C ASP A 43 -8.69 -16.38 -21.88
N PRO A 44 -8.05 -15.86 -22.95
CA PRO A 44 -7.73 -14.45 -23.06
C PRO A 44 -8.96 -13.54 -23.20
N ASN A 45 -10.09 -14.06 -23.68
CA ASN A 45 -11.34 -13.32 -23.90
C ASN A 45 -12.26 -13.31 -22.68
N ASP A 46 -11.91 -14.09 -21.64
CA ASP A 46 -12.57 -14.03 -20.35
C ASP A 46 -11.91 -12.95 -19.52
N HIS A 47 -12.68 -11.92 -19.16
CA HIS A 47 -12.24 -10.77 -18.37
C HIS A 47 -12.68 -10.85 -16.91
N GLU A 48 -13.29 -11.97 -16.49
CA GLU A 48 -13.79 -12.18 -15.15
C GLU A 48 -12.75 -12.84 -14.23
N LEU A 49 -13.05 -12.83 -12.93
CA LEU A 49 -12.41 -13.71 -11.94
C LEU A 49 -13.07 -15.09 -12.03
N THR A 50 -12.27 -16.16 -11.83
CA THR A 50 -12.87 -17.49 -11.62
C THR A 50 -13.52 -17.58 -10.24
N PHE A 51 -14.16 -18.70 -9.94
CA PHE A 51 -14.67 -18.97 -8.60
C PHE A 51 -13.57 -18.83 -7.54
N GLU A 52 -12.38 -19.40 -7.79
CA GLU A 52 -11.20 -19.27 -6.93
C GLU A 52 -10.78 -17.79 -6.78
N GLY A 53 -10.83 -17.01 -7.85
CA GLY A 53 -10.46 -15.60 -7.83
C GLY A 53 -11.43 -14.75 -7.00
N VAL A 54 -12.72 -15.08 -7.03
CA VAL A 54 -13.71 -14.48 -6.14
C VAL A 54 -13.46 -14.90 -4.69
N MET A 55 -13.14 -16.17 -4.43
CA MET A 55 -12.79 -16.64 -3.09
C MET A 55 -11.54 -15.94 -2.54
N ARG A 56 -10.52 -15.70 -3.38
CA ARG A 56 -9.34 -14.91 -3.00
C ARG A 56 -9.72 -13.48 -2.66
N ALA A 57 -10.51 -12.82 -3.50
CA ALA A 57 -10.97 -11.46 -3.23
C ALA A 57 -11.73 -11.35 -1.88
N GLN A 58 -12.47 -12.39 -1.50
CA GLN A 58 -13.10 -12.47 -0.18
C GLN A 58 -12.08 -12.69 0.94
N CYS A 59 -11.13 -13.60 0.77
CA CYS A 59 -10.06 -13.85 1.73
C CYS A 59 -9.24 -12.59 2.05
N LEU A 60 -8.99 -11.71 1.06
CA LEU A 60 -8.23 -10.48 1.27
C LEU A 60 -8.81 -9.56 2.34
N ARG A 61 -10.11 -9.68 2.63
CA ARG A 61 -10.78 -8.95 3.72
C ARG A 61 -10.21 -9.32 5.09
N ASP A 62 -9.80 -10.56 5.28
CA ASP A 62 -9.16 -11.04 6.51
C ASP A 62 -7.65 -10.73 6.51
N VAL A 63 -7.00 -10.86 5.35
CA VAL A 63 -5.55 -10.60 5.20
C VAL A 63 -5.22 -9.14 5.46
N PHE A 64 -5.95 -8.22 4.82
CA PHE A 64 -5.68 -6.77 4.82
C PHE A 64 -6.73 -5.94 5.57
N GLY A 65 -7.68 -6.58 6.24
CA GLY A 65 -8.77 -5.90 6.95
C GLY A 65 -8.32 -4.97 8.07
N ALA A 66 -9.28 -4.30 8.70
CA ALA A 66 -9.02 -3.24 9.69
C ALA A 66 -8.21 -3.70 10.92
N ALA A 67 -8.30 -4.99 11.27
CA ALA A 67 -7.53 -5.59 12.37
C ALA A 67 -6.15 -6.11 11.93
N SER A 68 -5.83 -6.04 10.63
CA SER A 68 -4.57 -6.55 10.10
C SER A 68 -3.39 -5.65 10.46
N LYS A 69 -2.20 -6.25 10.53
CA LYS A 69 -0.94 -5.49 10.67
C LYS A 69 -0.63 -4.60 9.46
N TYR A 70 -1.31 -4.81 8.33
CA TYR A 70 -1.02 -4.12 7.09
C TYR A 70 -1.55 -2.68 7.11
N ASN A 71 -2.56 -2.36 7.91
CA ASN A 71 -3.07 -0.99 8.10
C ASN A 71 -3.30 -0.23 6.78
N ILE A 72 -4.11 -0.82 5.89
CA ILE A 72 -4.37 -0.27 4.55
C ILE A 72 -5.34 0.92 4.64
N SER A 73 -4.95 2.05 4.05
CA SER A 73 -5.76 3.27 4.00
C SER A 73 -5.91 3.85 2.59
N TYR A 74 -5.19 3.28 1.61
CA TYR A 74 -5.27 3.69 0.22
C TYR A 74 -5.12 2.47 -0.69
N ILE A 75 -6.06 2.29 -1.62
CA ILE A 75 -6.10 1.14 -2.51
C ILE A 75 -6.15 1.65 -3.94
N MET A 76 -5.27 1.14 -4.80
CA MET A 76 -5.25 1.47 -6.22
C MET A 76 -5.39 0.20 -7.08
N ALA A 77 -6.11 0.34 -8.19
CA ALA A 77 -6.31 -0.70 -9.20
C ALA A 77 -6.51 -0.04 -10.59
N PRO A 78 -6.33 -0.76 -11.71
CA PRO A 78 -6.62 -0.20 -13.02
C PRO A 78 -8.12 0.05 -13.18
N ALA A 79 -8.47 1.02 -14.01
CA ALA A 79 -9.85 1.24 -14.42
C ALA A 79 -10.34 0.06 -15.27
N MET A 80 -11.58 -0.34 -15.07
CA MET A 80 -12.23 -1.34 -15.93
C MET A 80 -12.74 -0.66 -17.20
N GLU A 81 -12.45 -1.25 -18.36
CA GLU A 81 -13.02 -0.81 -19.63
C GLU A 81 -14.48 -1.24 -19.80
N GLU A 82 -15.20 -0.66 -20.76
CA GLU A 82 -16.61 -0.98 -21.02
C GLU A 82 -16.84 -2.46 -21.38
N ASN A 83 -15.88 -3.10 -22.05
CA ASN A 83 -15.89 -4.53 -22.39
C ASN A 83 -15.49 -5.44 -21.21
N GLY A 84 -15.20 -4.87 -20.03
CA GLY A 84 -14.73 -5.58 -18.84
C GLY A 84 -13.22 -5.80 -18.77
N GLU A 85 -12.45 -5.43 -19.80
CA GLU A 85 -10.99 -5.51 -19.75
C GLU A 85 -10.44 -4.74 -18.56
N HIS A 86 -9.31 -5.22 -18.04
CA HIS A 86 -8.66 -4.70 -16.83
C HIS A 86 -9.50 -4.81 -15.52
N GLY A 87 -10.74 -5.30 -15.57
CA GLY A 87 -11.65 -5.32 -14.42
C GLY A 87 -11.29 -6.26 -13.28
N ARG A 88 -10.50 -7.32 -13.51
CA ARG A 88 -10.16 -8.31 -12.47
C ARG A 88 -9.48 -7.71 -11.24
N ALA A 89 -8.54 -6.79 -11.44
CA ALA A 89 -7.80 -6.18 -10.33
C ALA A 89 -8.71 -5.32 -9.47
N LEU A 90 -9.57 -4.50 -10.11
CA LEU A 90 -10.62 -3.77 -9.42
C LEU A 90 -11.57 -4.72 -8.66
N LYS A 91 -12.09 -5.77 -9.31
CA LYS A 91 -12.96 -6.78 -8.68
C LYS A 91 -12.31 -7.52 -7.52
N THR A 92 -10.99 -7.71 -7.55
CA THR A 92 -10.22 -8.32 -6.46
C THR A 92 -10.15 -7.38 -5.24
N ALA A 93 -10.00 -6.07 -5.48
CA ALA A 93 -9.85 -5.07 -4.43
C ALA A 93 -11.18 -4.67 -3.75
N LEU A 94 -12.29 -4.69 -4.49
CA LEU A 94 -13.57 -4.14 -4.07
C LEU A 94 -14.11 -4.67 -2.72
N PRO A 95 -14.08 -6.00 -2.42
CA PRO A 95 -14.61 -6.50 -1.15
C PRO A 95 -13.87 -5.94 0.07
N LEU A 96 -12.53 -5.89 0.01
CA LEU A 96 -11.70 -5.29 1.05
C LEU A 96 -11.96 -3.78 1.18
N ALA A 97 -11.99 -3.06 0.06
CA ALA A 97 -12.21 -1.62 0.06
C ALA A 97 -13.55 -1.26 0.72
N ASN A 98 -14.61 -2.02 0.41
CA ASN A 98 -15.93 -1.85 1.01
C ASN A 98 -15.90 -2.05 2.53
N ASP A 99 -15.23 -3.10 3.03
CA ASP A 99 -15.11 -3.37 4.47
C ASP A 99 -14.32 -2.29 5.22
N LEU A 100 -13.31 -1.71 4.58
CA LEU A 100 -12.52 -0.62 5.12
C LEU A 100 -13.19 0.76 5.00
N GLY A 101 -14.30 0.85 4.26
CA GLY A 101 -14.94 2.14 3.94
C GLY A 101 -14.09 3.03 3.02
N LEU A 102 -13.27 2.42 2.16
CA LEU A 102 -12.39 3.08 1.21
C LEU A 102 -12.94 2.99 -0.21
N GLU A 103 -12.59 3.97 -1.05
CA GLU A 103 -12.73 3.86 -2.49
C GLU A 103 -11.48 3.22 -3.09
N VAL A 104 -11.64 2.49 -4.21
CA VAL A 104 -10.51 2.03 -5.02
C VAL A 104 -10.17 3.13 -6.03
N ASP A 105 -8.97 3.70 -5.92
CA ASP A 105 -8.50 4.71 -6.85
C ASP A 105 -8.14 4.07 -8.20
N VAL A 106 -8.88 4.48 -9.23
CA VAL A 106 -8.71 4.05 -10.62
C VAL A 106 -8.29 5.19 -11.55
N GLN A 107 -7.92 6.37 -11.03
CA GLN A 107 -7.64 7.55 -11.83
C GLN A 107 -6.46 7.36 -12.78
N CYS A 108 -5.40 6.67 -12.32
CA CYS A 108 -4.25 6.38 -13.18
C CYS A 108 -4.61 5.45 -14.35
N GLY A 109 -5.59 4.56 -14.19
CA GLY A 109 -6.05 3.63 -15.22
C GLY A 109 -6.70 4.27 -16.46
N LYS A 110 -6.93 5.60 -16.43
CA LYS A 110 -7.37 6.36 -17.62
C LYS A 110 -6.22 6.72 -18.56
N ARG A 111 -4.97 6.49 -18.15
CA ARG A 111 -3.76 6.73 -18.96
C ARG A 111 -3.38 5.45 -19.70
N MET A 112 -2.64 5.58 -20.79
CA MET A 112 -2.25 4.45 -21.64
C MET A 112 -0.80 4.01 -21.38
N GLY A 113 -0.57 2.70 -21.33
CA GLY A 113 0.76 2.10 -21.29
C GLY A 113 1.61 2.58 -20.11
N ASP A 114 2.88 2.90 -20.35
CA ASP A 114 3.84 3.25 -19.29
C ASP A 114 3.44 4.51 -18.49
N LEU A 115 2.63 5.40 -19.07
CA LEU A 115 2.12 6.59 -18.37
C LEU A 115 1.14 6.25 -17.25
N GLU A 116 0.42 5.12 -17.35
CA GLU A 116 -0.41 4.58 -16.29
C GLU A 116 0.47 4.14 -15.11
N LEU A 117 1.48 3.32 -15.39
CA LEU A 117 2.34 2.75 -14.33
C LEU A 117 3.19 3.82 -13.64
N GLN A 118 3.66 4.83 -14.40
CA GLN A 118 4.33 6.00 -13.84
C GLN A 118 3.41 6.78 -12.90
N CYS A 119 2.15 7.00 -13.30
CA CYS A 119 1.15 7.64 -12.45
C CYS A 119 0.93 6.86 -11.14
N VAL A 120 0.80 5.52 -11.22
CA VAL A 120 0.63 4.67 -10.02
C VAL A 120 1.82 4.82 -9.07
N ALA A 121 3.05 4.77 -9.59
CA ALA A 121 4.25 4.92 -8.77
C ALA A 121 4.37 6.31 -8.14
N ASP A 122 4.08 7.37 -8.91
CA ASP A 122 4.12 8.75 -8.42
C ASP A 122 3.06 9.02 -7.35
N ALA A 123 1.82 8.57 -7.58
CA ALA A 123 0.74 8.68 -6.60
C ALA A 123 1.08 7.94 -5.30
N SER A 124 1.60 6.72 -5.40
CA SER A 124 1.98 5.90 -4.24
C SER A 124 3.11 6.54 -3.44
N ARG A 125 4.13 7.12 -4.11
CA ARG A 125 5.24 7.83 -3.43
C ARG A 125 4.79 9.12 -2.76
N SER A 126 3.84 9.81 -3.37
CA SER A 126 3.35 11.11 -2.91
C SER A 126 2.23 10.99 -1.88
N TYR A 127 1.79 9.77 -1.56
CA TYR A 127 0.78 9.53 -0.54
C TYR A 127 1.30 9.94 0.84
N ASP A 128 0.65 10.95 1.41
CA ASP A 128 0.93 11.53 2.73
C ASP A 128 -0.21 11.28 3.74
N GLY A 129 -1.18 10.44 3.36
CA GLY A 129 -2.27 10.01 4.21
C GLY A 129 -1.85 9.00 5.29
N PRO A 130 -2.78 8.61 6.18
CA PRO A 130 -2.48 7.66 7.25
C PRO A 130 -2.23 6.25 6.69
N GLY A 131 -1.53 5.40 7.43
CA GLY A 131 -1.41 3.97 7.11
C GLY A 131 -0.65 3.68 5.82
N ASN A 132 -1.04 2.62 5.12
CA ASN A 132 -0.27 2.01 4.03
C ASN A 132 -1.08 1.90 2.73
N VAL A 133 -0.34 1.71 1.63
CA VAL A 133 -0.90 1.64 0.27
C VAL A 133 -0.98 0.19 -0.20
N LEU A 134 -2.12 -0.21 -0.75
CA LEU A 134 -2.30 -1.50 -1.44
C LEU A 134 -2.49 -1.27 -2.94
N LEU A 135 -1.61 -1.86 -3.75
CA LEU A 135 -1.68 -1.87 -5.20
C LEU A 135 -2.12 -3.26 -5.67
N VAL A 136 -3.20 -3.33 -6.46
CA VAL A 136 -3.72 -4.59 -7.01
C VAL A 136 -3.59 -4.55 -8.53
N TRP A 137 -2.79 -5.45 -9.11
CA TRP A 137 -2.45 -5.35 -10.53
C TRP A 137 -2.32 -6.67 -11.29
N ARG A 138 -2.11 -6.58 -12.61
CA ARG A 138 -1.74 -7.73 -13.45
C ARG A 138 -0.26 -8.09 -13.25
N HIS A 139 0.05 -9.38 -13.17
CA HIS A 139 1.42 -9.90 -12.98
C HIS A 139 2.48 -9.28 -13.90
N LYS A 140 2.15 -9.00 -15.16
CA LYS A 140 3.09 -8.41 -16.13
C LYS A 140 3.53 -6.98 -15.79
N SER A 141 2.73 -6.21 -15.05
CA SER A 141 3.07 -4.82 -14.73
C SER A 141 3.62 -4.66 -13.31
N MET A 142 3.53 -5.68 -12.46
CA MET A 142 4.01 -5.60 -11.07
C MET A 142 5.50 -5.30 -11.00
N SER A 143 6.32 -5.96 -11.82
CA SER A 143 7.77 -5.71 -11.89
C SER A 143 8.07 -4.26 -12.27
N THR A 144 7.40 -3.74 -13.31
CA THR A 144 7.56 -2.35 -13.76
C THR A 144 7.08 -1.36 -12.71
N ILE A 145 5.97 -1.61 -12.00
CA ILE A 145 5.52 -0.76 -10.90
C ILE A 145 6.58 -0.71 -9.80
N ALA A 146 7.14 -1.87 -9.39
CA ALA A 146 8.18 -1.93 -8.38
C ALA A 146 9.45 -1.15 -8.79
N GLU A 147 9.92 -1.34 -10.02
CA GLU A 147 11.06 -0.59 -10.59
C GLU A 147 10.78 0.92 -10.61
N LEU A 148 9.58 1.32 -11.06
CA LEU A 148 9.16 2.71 -11.10
C LEU A 148 9.04 3.33 -9.71
N LEU A 149 8.71 2.56 -8.67
CA LEU A 149 8.73 3.01 -7.27
C LEU A 149 10.16 3.29 -6.77
N GLY A 150 11.14 2.51 -7.24
CA GLY A 150 12.55 2.64 -6.89
C GLY A 150 13.27 1.32 -6.63
N VAL A 151 12.56 0.18 -6.72
CA VAL A 151 13.13 -1.14 -6.46
C VAL A 151 14.25 -1.42 -7.46
N ARG A 152 15.47 -1.61 -6.97
CA ARG A 152 16.67 -1.74 -7.82
C ARG A 152 16.84 -3.15 -8.38
N GLU A 153 16.26 -4.14 -7.72
CA GLU A 153 16.36 -5.54 -8.11
C GLU A 153 15.20 -5.92 -9.05
N HIS A 154 15.52 -6.58 -10.16
CA HIS A 154 14.48 -7.03 -11.08
C HIS A 154 13.81 -8.29 -10.52
N ILE A 155 12.61 -8.13 -9.97
CA ILE A 155 11.79 -9.24 -9.45
C ILE A 155 10.66 -9.52 -10.43
N LYS A 156 10.48 -10.78 -10.82
CA LYS A 156 9.40 -11.21 -11.70
C LYS A 156 8.27 -11.85 -10.91
N CYS A 157 7.04 -11.38 -11.12
CA CYS A 157 5.85 -12.07 -10.61
C CYS A 157 5.65 -13.41 -11.36
N PRO A 158 5.65 -14.57 -10.68
CA PRO A 158 5.40 -15.85 -11.33
C PRO A 158 3.99 -15.91 -11.94
N LYS A 159 3.90 -16.39 -13.19
CA LYS A 159 2.64 -16.40 -13.96
C LYS A 159 1.50 -17.18 -13.27
N ASN A 160 1.83 -18.18 -12.46
CA ASN A 160 0.84 -19.05 -11.82
C ASN A 160 0.65 -18.75 -10.32
N SER A 161 1.39 -17.79 -9.75
CA SER A 161 1.20 -17.37 -8.36
C SER A 161 0.21 -16.20 -8.33
N TYR A 162 -0.84 -16.37 -7.55
CA TYR A 162 -1.92 -15.39 -7.36
C TYR A 162 -1.95 -14.81 -5.94
N ASP A 163 -1.10 -15.34 -5.07
CA ASP A 163 -1.15 -15.22 -3.62
C ASP A 163 0.01 -14.39 -3.04
N LEU A 164 0.86 -13.81 -3.88
CA LEU A 164 2.08 -13.17 -3.39
C LEU A 164 1.84 -11.71 -2.99
N ILE A 165 2.18 -11.41 -1.75
CA ILE A 165 2.27 -10.07 -1.19
C ILE A 165 3.72 -9.60 -1.28
N TRP A 166 3.96 -8.58 -2.09
CA TRP A 166 5.24 -7.88 -2.13
C TRP A 166 5.22 -6.72 -1.14
N THR A 167 6.14 -6.72 -0.19
CA THR A 167 6.25 -5.67 0.83
C THR A 167 7.39 -4.72 0.49
N ILE A 168 7.04 -3.48 0.15
CA ILE A 168 7.96 -2.43 -0.33
C ILE A 168 7.89 -1.24 0.65
N PRO A 169 8.64 -1.27 1.76
CA PRO A 169 8.69 -0.16 2.70
C PRO A 169 9.54 0.98 2.15
N TYR A 170 9.39 2.19 2.69
CA TYR A 170 10.31 3.29 2.44
C TYR A 170 11.77 2.86 2.74
N PRO A 171 12.77 3.22 1.90
CA PRO A 171 12.75 4.18 0.80
C PRO A 171 12.33 3.62 -0.57
N TYR A 172 11.58 2.51 -0.59
CA TYR A 172 11.05 1.83 -1.78
C TYR A 172 12.12 1.23 -2.70
N ASP A 173 13.32 0.98 -2.17
CA ASP A 173 14.47 0.59 -2.97
C ASP A 173 14.63 -0.94 -3.15
N ARG A 174 13.82 -1.73 -2.46
CA ARG A 174 13.79 -3.21 -2.53
C ARG A 174 12.45 -3.79 -2.08
N VAL A 175 12.17 -5.03 -2.47
CA VAL A 175 11.11 -5.83 -1.85
C VAL A 175 11.70 -6.53 -0.64
N THR A 176 11.21 -6.19 0.56
CA THR A 176 11.77 -6.73 1.82
C THR A 176 11.16 -8.07 2.24
N GLU A 177 9.93 -8.35 1.78
CA GLU A 177 9.22 -9.59 2.05
C GLU A 177 8.38 -9.98 0.85
N LEU A 178 8.36 -11.29 0.57
CA LEU A 178 7.49 -11.95 -0.37
C LEU A 178 6.79 -13.09 0.38
N LYS A 179 5.50 -12.92 0.67
CA LYS A 179 4.71 -13.86 1.47
C LYS A 179 3.44 -14.28 0.73
N SER A 180 2.97 -15.49 1.03
CA SER A 180 1.63 -15.90 0.63
C SER A 180 0.57 -15.11 1.41
N GLU A 181 -0.57 -14.86 0.78
CA GLU A 181 -1.81 -14.40 1.42
C GLU A 181 -2.33 -15.43 2.43
N ASN A 182 -1.97 -16.70 2.25
CA ASN A 182 -2.42 -17.86 3.03
C ASN A 182 -3.95 -17.99 3.04
N CYS A 183 -4.57 -17.77 1.88
CA CYS A 183 -5.99 -17.96 1.66
C CYS A 183 -6.37 -19.44 1.74
N PRO A 184 -7.24 -19.83 2.70
CA PRO A 184 -7.58 -21.24 2.93
C PRO A 184 -8.12 -21.93 1.68
N GLY A 185 -7.49 -23.06 1.30
CA GLY A 185 -7.91 -23.87 0.16
C GLY A 185 -7.53 -23.31 -1.22
N LEU A 186 -6.83 -22.17 -1.27
CA LEU A 186 -6.32 -21.58 -2.52
C LEU A 186 -4.79 -21.62 -2.57
N ASP A 187 -4.14 -21.35 -1.43
CA ASP A 187 -2.69 -21.25 -1.36
C ASP A 187 -2.10 -22.60 -0.93
N VAL A 188 -1.03 -23.01 -1.60
CA VAL A 188 -0.23 -24.16 -1.19
C VAL A 188 0.89 -23.67 -0.29
N ASP A 189 1.12 -24.33 0.85
CA ASP A 189 2.16 -23.93 1.80
C ASP A 189 3.54 -23.81 1.11
N ILE A 190 4.14 -22.62 1.18
CA ILE A 190 5.40 -22.25 0.51
C ILE A 190 6.64 -22.94 1.14
N GLU A 191 6.48 -23.86 2.10
CA GLU A 191 7.60 -24.68 2.59
C GLU A 191 8.25 -25.57 1.51
N GLY A 192 7.58 -25.80 0.37
CA GLY A 192 8.08 -26.63 -0.72
C GLY A 192 8.85 -25.95 -1.86
N LEU A 193 8.91 -24.61 -1.92
CA LEU A 193 9.41 -23.87 -3.10
C LEU A 193 10.80 -23.21 -2.92
N ILE A 194 11.43 -23.35 -1.75
CA ILE A 194 12.79 -22.80 -1.50
C ILE A 194 13.91 -23.69 -2.11
N VAL A 195 13.59 -24.85 -2.69
CA VAL A 195 14.57 -25.64 -3.46
C VAL A 195 14.27 -25.52 -4.95
N GLN A 196 14.61 -24.37 -5.52
CA GLN A 196 15.11 -24.17 -6.88
C GLN A 196 14.95 -22.69 -7.24
N TYR A 197 15.96 -21.88 -6.92
CA TYR A 197 16.66 -20.96 -7.82
C TYR A 197 17.90 -20.42 -7.10
#